data_AF-A0A645FJC5-F1
#
_entry.id   AF-A0A645FJC5-F1
#
_cell.length_a   1.000
_cell.length_b   1.000
_cell.length_c   1.000
_cell.angle_alpha   90.00
_cell.angle_beta   90.00
_cell.angle_gamma   90.00
#
_symmetry.space_group_name_H-M   'P 1'
#
loop_
_entity.id
_entity.type
_entity.pdbx_description
1 polymer ?
#
loop_
_entity_poly.entity_id
_entity_poly.type
_entity_poly.pdbx_seq_one_letter_code
_entity_poly.pdbx_strand_id
1 'polypeptide(L)'
;MLNKGIWSDEGTLSFAASGGRQSALQSDGKVEVPVDSVDHIMQGRQISYMKLDVEGAEFEALSGAAETIGKWAPKLFVAAYHRDDDLWRLPILLWHLNKNYDIYLRKHPYVPAWELNFLAVSQNDTQGQ
;
A
#
# COMPACT_ATOMS: atom_id res chain seq x y z
N MET A 1 -7.23 -2.42 16.63
CA MET A 1 -6.94 -1.26 15.77
C MET A 1 -5.67 -0.64 16.28
N LEU A 2 -4.67 -0.41 15.43
CA LEU A 2 -3.41 0.27 15.77
C LEU A 2 -3.53 1.72 15.30
N ASN A 3 -3.16 2.68 16.15
CA ASN A 3 -3.14 4.09 15.79
C ASN A 3 -1.73 4.49 15.35
N LYS A 4 -1.35 4.00 14.16
CA LYS A 4 -0.08 4.29 13.47
C LYS A 4 -0.34 4.41 11.97
N GLY A 5 0.42 5.26 11.28
CA GLY A 5 0.51 5.23 9.82
C GLY A 5 1.30 4.01 9.35
N ILE A 6 1.01 3.52 8.14
CA ILE A 6 1.81 2.46 7.51
C ILE A 6 2.85 3.10 6.60
N TRP A 7 4.11 2.68 6.74
CA TRP A 7 5.27 3.21 6.03
C TRP A 7 6.29 2.09 5.75
N SER A 8 7.52 2.46 5.35
CA SER A 8 8.61 1.51 5.13
C SER A 8 9.22 0.93 6.40
N ASP A 9 9.20 1.69 7.51
CA ASP A 9 9.91 1.39 8.76
C ASP A 9 9.21 2.00 9.97
N GLU A 10 9.55 1.54 11.19
CA GLU A 10 9.09 2.16 12.44
C GLU A 10 9.71 3.55 12.63
N GLY A 11 8.88 4.52 13.00
CA GLY A 11 9.38 5.85 13.34
C GLY A 11 8.27 6.85 13.62
N THR A 12 8.60 8.12 13.43
CA THR A 12 7.66 9.24 13.54
C THR A 12 7.91 10.16 12.36
N LEU A 13 6.84 10.52 11.66
CA LEU A 13 6.89 11.38 10.48
C LEU A 13 5.99 12.59 10.65
N SER A 14 6.41 13.71 10.06
CA SER A 14 5.62 14.92 9.98
C SER A 14 4.48 14.74 8.96
N PHE A 15 3.29 15.16 9.35
CA PHE A 15 2.04 15.03 8.62
C PHE A 15 1.43 16.40 8.41
N ALA A 16 1.18 16.75 7.15
CA ALA A 16 0.45 17.94 6.79
C ALA A 16 -1.05 17.62 6.81
N ALA A 17 -1.68 17.87 7.95
CA ALA A 17 -3.13 17.78 8.11
C ALA A 17 -3.80 18.96 7.38
N SER A 18 -3.87 18.91 6.05
CA SER A 18 -4.80 19.76 5.32
C SER A 18 -6.20 19.19 5.59
N GLY A 19 -7.13 19.99 6.14
CA GLY A 19 -8.46 19.51 6.59
C GLY A 19 -9.40 19.01 5.49
N GLY A 20 -8.86 18.57 4.33
CA GLY A 20 -9.57 18.05 3.17
C GLY A 20 -8.87 16.83 2.56
N ARG A 21 -9.15 16.60 1.27
CA ARG A 21 -8.85 15.39 0.49
C ARG A 21 -7.40 15.24 0.00
N GLN A 22 -6.43 15.86 0.68
CA GLN A 22 -5.00 15.84 0.34
C GLN A 22 -4.13 15.96 1.60
N SER A 23 -4.44 15.17 2.62
CA SER A 23 -3.51 15.03 3.75
C SER A 23 -2.40 14.06 3.35
N ALA A 24 -1.15 14.43 3.59
CA ALA A 24 -0.01 13.60 3.22
C ALA A 24 1.13 13.75 4.22
N LEU A 25 2.02 12.77 4.27
CA LEU A 25 3.29 12.88 4.99
C LEU A 25 4.19 13.88 4.25
N GLN A 26 4.45 15.03 4.88
CA GLN A 26 5.28 16.12 4.34
C GLN A 26 6.18 16.66 5.45
N SER A 27 7.43 16.97 5.10
CA SER A 27 8.46 17.39 6.06
C SER A 27 8.17 18.70 6.78
N ASP A 28 7.25 19.53 6.27
CA ASP A 28 6.79 20.79 6.88
C ASP A 28 5.46 20.65 7.65
N GLY A 29 4.97 19.41 7.79
CA GLY A 29 3.76 19.09 8.54
C GLY A 29 3.87 19.45 10.02
N LYS A 30 2.81 20.05 10.58
CA LYS A 30 2.77 20.48 11.99
C LYS A 30 2.36 19.38 12.98
N VAL A 31 1.98 18.21 12.48
CA VAL A 31 1.52 17.08 13.29
C VAL A 31 2.51 15.94 13.14
N GLU A 32 2.99 15.38 14.24
CA GLU A 32 3.81 14.17 14.23
C GLU A 32 2.91 12.94 14.35
N VAL A 33 3.13 11.95 13.48
CA VAL A 33 2.36 10.71 13.46
C VAL A 33 3.31 9.52 13.60
N PRO A 34 3.07 8.60 14.55
CA PRO A 34 3.84 7.37 14.63
C PRO A 34 3.55 6.51 13.39
N VAL A 35 4.60 5.98 12.79
CA VAL A 35 4.51 5.11 11.61
C VAL A 35 5.21 3.78 11.87
N ASP A 36 4.84 2.76 11.10
CA ASP A 36 5.42 1.43 11.20
C ASP A 36 5.33 0.67 9.88
N SER A 37 6.16 -0.37 9.75
CA SER A 37 6.13 -1.27 8.60
C SER A 37 5.19 -2.44 8.86
N VAL A 38 4.63 -3.01 7.78
CA VAL A 38 3.79 -4.21 7.90
C VAL A 38 4.62 -5.38 8.44
N ASP A 39 5.84 -5.54 7.96
CA ASP A 39 6.72 -6.64 8.36
C ASP A 39 7.03 -6.58 9.87
N HIS A 40 7.30 -5.39 10.41
CA HIS A 40 7.55 -5.20 11.83
C HIS A 40 6.30 -5.46 12.68
N ILE A 41 5.13 -4.93 12.28
CA ILE A 41 3.86 -5.15 13.00
C ILE A 41 3.49 -6.64 13.03
N MET A 42 3.73 -7.35 11.93
CA MET A 42 3.24 -8.72 11.77
C MET A 42 4.17 -9.74 12.37
N GLN A 43 5.46 -9.45 12.52
CA GLN A 43 6.46 -10.33 13.12
C GLN A 43 6.42 -11.73 12.47
N GLY A 44 6.32 -11.77 11.15
CA GLY A 44 6.28 -13.00 10.36
C GLY A 44 4.96 -13.78 10.39
N ARG A 45 3.92 -13.30 11.10
CA ARG A 45 2.57 -13.88 11.04
C ARG A 45 2.01 -13.77 9.62
N GLN A 46 1.26 -14.80 9.21
CA GLN A 46 0.69 -14.86 7.88
C GLN A 46 -0.38 -13.78 7.68
N ILE A 47 -0.33 -13.12 6.53
CA ILE A 47 -1.40 -12.27 6.00
C ILE A 47 -1.96 -12.92 4.75
N SER A 48 -3.29 -12.99 4.63
CA SER A 48 -3.98 -13.49 3.44
C SER A 48 -4.48 -12.36 2.52
N TYR A 49 -4.70 -11.16 3.07
CA TYR A 49 -5.23 -10.02 2.33
C TYR A 49 -4.73 -8.69 2.90
N MET A 50 -4.42 -7.74 2.03
CA MET A 50 -4.03 -6.38 2.40
C MET A 50 -4.79 -5.36 1.54
N LYS A 51 -5.50 -4.44 2.20
CA LYS A 51 -6.11 -3.27 1.57
C LYS A 51 -5.28 -2.04 1.94
N LEU A 52 -4.78 -1.31 0.94
CA LEU A 52 -3.97 -0.12 1.11
C LEU A 52 -4.65 1.08 0.46
N ASP A 53 -4.92 2.09 1.28
CA ASP A 53 -5.42 3.41 0.94
C ASP A 53 -4.80 4.33 1.99
N VAL A 54 -3.53 4.69 1.74
CA VAL A 54 -2.62 5.26 2.76
C VAL A 54 -2.19 6.69 2.41
N GLU A 55 -3.03 7.38 1.65
CA GLU A 55 -2.93 8.82 1.36
C GLU A 55 -1.57 9.22 0.77
N GLY A 56 -1.10 8.44 -0.22
CA GLY A 56 0.13 8.71 -0.96
C GLY A 56 1.38 8.04 -0.39
N ALA A 57 1.24 7.13 0.56
CA ALA A 57 2.33 6.31 1.11
C ALA A 57 2.36 4.88 0.54
N GLU A 58 1.65 4.61 -0.56
CA GLU A 58 1.45 3.25 -1.08
C GLU A 58 2.77 2.55 -1.43
N PHE A 59 3.71 3.28 -2.02
CA PHE A 59 5.02 2.73 -2.39
C PHE A 59 5.81 2.33 -1.14
N GLU A 60 5.83 3.18 -0.13
CA GLU A 60 6.56 2.97 1.11
C GLU A 60 5.90 1.88 1.97
N ALA A 61 4.57 1.86 2.04
CA ALA A 61 3.80 0.81 2.71
C ALA A 61 4.03 -0.57 2.09
N LEU A 62 4.06 -0.68 0.75
CA LEU A 62 4.40 -1.92 0.06
C LEU A 62 5.87 -2.31 0.27
N SER A 63 6.77 -1.34 0.31
CA SER A 63 8.20 -1.58 0.58
C SER A 63 8.42 -2.12 1.99
N GLY A 64 7.73 -1.57 2.99
CA GLY A 64 7.71 -2.07 4.37
C GLY A 64 6.91 -3.35 4.59
N ALA A 65 6.39 -3.94 3.51
CA ALA A 65 5.70 -5.22 3.50
C ALA A 65 6.42 -6.27 2.64
N ALA A 66 7.67 -6.01 2.24
CA ALA A 66 8.40 -6.82 1.28
C ALA A 66 8.54 -8.29 1.73
N GLU A 67 8.87 -8.54 3.00
CA GLU A 67 9.02 -9.91 3.52
C GLU A 67 7.67 -10.62 3.56
N THR A 68 6.62 -9.94 4.04
CA THR A 68 5.25 -10.45 4.06
C THR A 68 4.77 -10.81 2.66
N ILE A 69 4.95 -9.91 1.69
CA ILE A 69 4.51 -10.09 0.31
C ILE A 69 5.25 -11.24 -0.37
N GLY A 70 6.57 -11.29 -0.23
CA GLY A 70 7.40 -12.34 -0.80
C GLY A 70 7.12 -13.72 -0.20
N LYS A 71 6.84 -13.77 1.11
CA LYS A 71 6.63 -15.04 1.84
C LYS A 71 5.22 -15.59 1.70
N TRP A 72 4.21 -14.73 1.83
CA TRP A 72 2.81 -15.16 1.97
C TRP A 72 1.95 -14.89 0.75
N ALA A 73 2.43 -14.10 -0.21
CA ALA A 73 1.71 -13.72 -1.42
C ALA A 73 0.23 -13.33 -1.16
N PRO A 74 -0.06 -12.44 -0.18
CA PRO A 74 -1.43 -12.04 0.14
C PRO A 74 -2.11 -11.43 -1.08
N LYS A 75 -3.44 -11.53 -1.14
CA LYS A 75 -4.22 -10.76 -2.11
C LYS A 75 -4.11 -9.28 -1.77
N LEU A 76 -3.82 -8.45 -2.76
CA LEU A 76 -3.62 -7.01 -2.55
C LEU A 76 -4.72 -6.21 -3.23
N PHE A 77 -5.20 -5.17 -2.54
CA PHE A 77 -6.08 -4.13 -3.08
C PHE A 77 -5.48 -2.77 -2.73
N VAL A 78 -4.83 -2.12 -3.69
CA VAL A 78 -3.98 -0.94 -3.46
C VAL A 78 -4.54 0.25 -4.21
N ALA A 79 -4.72 1.38 -3.54
CA ALA A 79 -5.06 2.66 -4.18
C ALA A 79 -3.98 3.07 -5.19
N ALA A 80 -4.40 3.65 -6.31
CA ALA A 80 -3.51 4.08 -7.40
C ALA A 80 -3.87 5.48 -7.91
N TYR A 81 -4.44 6.31 -7.03
CA TYR A 81 -4.96 7.63 -7.37
C TYR A 81 -4.39 8.76 -6.50
N HIS A 82 -3.46 8.48 -5.60
CA HIS A 82 -2.88 9.50 -4.71
C HIS A 82 -1.71 10.24 -5.35
N ARG A 83 -0.88 9.55 -6.13
CA ARG A 83 0.19 10.16 -6.92
C ARG A 83 0.11 9.75 -8.38
N ASP A 84 0.47 10.67 -9.27
CA ASP A 84 0.49 10.39 -10.72
C ASP A 84 1.41 9.21 -11.03
N ASP A 85 2.53 9.09 -10.30
CA ASP A 85 3.55 8.07 -10.52
C ASP A 85 3.22 6.69 -9.96
N ASP A 86 2.15 6.56 -9.17
CA ASP A 86 1.69 5.28 -8.65
C ASP A 86 1.27 4.33 -9.78
N LEU A 87 0.75 4.88 -10.89
CA LEU A 87 0.28 4.11 -12.05
C LEU A 87 1.38 3.25 -12.68
N TRP A 88 2.65 3.63 -12.57
CA TRP A 88 3.77 2.85 -13.09
C TRP A 88 4.67 2.30 -12.00
N ARG A 89 4.89 3.03 -10.89
CA ARG A 89 5.81 2.58 -9.84
C ARG A 89 5.25 1.43 -9.01
N LEU A 90 3.97 1.45 -8.65
CA LEU A 90 3.36 0.39 -7.84
C LEU A 90 3.37 -0.98 -8.54
N PRO A 91 2.93 -1.12 -9.82
CA PRO A 91 2.94 -2.43 -10.47
C PRO A 91 4.38 -2.94 -10.68
N ILE A 92 5.34 -2.05 -10.96
CA ILE A 92 6.76 -2.43 -11.04
C ILE A 92 7.27 -2.94 -9.69
N LEU A 93 6.98 -2.21 -8.59
CA LEU A 93 7.37 -2.65 -7.24
C LEU A 93 6.77 -4.00 -6.90
N LEU A 94 5.45 -4.17 -7.08
CA LEU A 94 4.74 -5.43 -6.80
C LEU A 94 5.35 -6.62 -7.56
N TRP A 95 5.71 -6.43 -8.84
CA TRP A 95 6.39 -7.45 -9.63
C TRP A 95 7.78 -7.81 -9.10
N HIS A 96 8.54 -6.82 -8.58
CA HIS A 96 9.84 -7.07 -7.95
C HIS A 96 9.70 -7.79 -6.61
N LEU A 97 8.70 -7.42 -5.80
CA LEU A 97 8.44 -8.04 -4.50
C LEU A 97 7.98 -9.49 -4.66
N ASN A 98 7.17 -9.78 -5.68
CA ASN A 98 6.74 -11.14 -5.98
C ASN A 98 6.35 -11.29 -7.46
N LYS A 99 7.20 -12.02 -8.20
CA LYS A 99 7.03 -12.29 -9.64
C LYS A 99 5.85 -13.20 -9.98
N ASN A 100 5.24 -13.85 -8.97
CA ASN A 100 4.11 -14.75 -9.15
C ASN A 100 2.76 -14.02 -9.10
N TYR A 101 2.73 -12.69 -9.00
CA TYR A 101 1.48 -11.94 -9.05
C TYR A 101 0.99 -11.71 -10.46
N ASP A 102 -0.31 -11.98 -10.67
CA ASP A 102 -1.09 -11.32 -11.71
C ASP A 102 -1.58 -9.98 -11.18
N ILE A 103 -1.23 -8.89 -11.87
CA ILE A 103 -1.52 -7.52 -11.46
C ILE A 103 -2.56 -6.92 -12.41
N TYR A 104 -3.66 -6.42 -11.84
CA TYR A 104 -4.78 -5.84 -12.58
C TYR A 104 -5.03 -4.42 -12.12
N LEU A 105 -5.35 -3.53 -13.06
CA LEU A 105 -5.87 -2.19 -12.75
C LEU A 105 -7.40 -2.19 -12.92
N ARG A 106 -8.12 -1.64 -11.95
CA ARG A 106 -9.59 -1.50 -12.00
C ARG A 106 -10.01 -0.11 -11.55
N LYS A 107 -10.96 0.47 -12.28
CA LYS A 107 -11.69 1.67 -11.89
C LYS A 107 -13.05 1.25 -11.36
N HIS A 108 -13.36 1.61 -10.12
CA HIS A 108 -14.69 1.39 -9.55
C HIS A 108 -15.60 2.61 -9.79
N PRO A 109 -16.94 2.45 -9.84
CA PRO A 109 -17.86 3.57 -10.07
C PRO A 109 -17.80 4.60 -8.93
N TYR A 110 -17.23 5.78 -9.22
CA TYR A 110 -17.15 6.94 -8.31
C TYR A 110 -16.68 8.18 -9.08
N VAL A 111 -16.61 9.33 -8.41
CA VAL A 111 -16.13 10.63 -8.94
C VAL A 111 -14.88 10.44 -9.81
N PRO A 112 -14.74 11.15 -10.96
CA PRO A 112 -13.61 10.97 -11.86
C PRO A 112 -12.25 11.10 -11.16
N ALA A 113 -11.31 10.23 -11.54
CA ALA A 113 -9.95 10.02 -10.99
C ALA A 113 -9.82 9.25 -9.66
N TRP A 114 -10.86 9.15 -8.84
CA TRP A 114 -10.82 8.45 -7.54
C TRP A 114 -11.23 6.98 -7.69
N GLU A 115 -10.92 6.10 -6.73
CA GLU A 115 -11.28 4.67 -6.79
C GLU A 115 -10.65 3.91 -7.99
N LEU A 116 -9.42 4.28 -8.32
CA LEU A 116 -8.55 3.52 -9.20
C LEU A 116 -7.64 2.64 -8.35
N ASN A 117 -7.67 1.33 -8.56
CA ASN A 117 -6.98 0.38 -7.68
C ASN A 117 -6.21 -0.68 -8.47
N PHE A 118 -5.05 -1.03 -7.96
CA PHE A 118 -4.38 -2.27 -8.32
C PHE A 118 -4.94 -3.42 -7.49
N LEU A 119 -5.27 -4.53 -8.17
CA LEU A 119 -5.48 -5.82 -7.54
C LEU A 119 -4.31 -6.73 -7.90
N ALA A 120 -3.69 -7.36 -6.91
CA ALA A 120 -2.66 -8.37 -7.14
C ALA A 120 -3.07 -9.69 -6.50
N VAL A 121 -3.03 -10.77 -7.29
CA VAL A 121 -3.37 -12.13 -6.84
C VAL A 121 -2.31 -13.11 -7.31
N SER A 122 -1.93 -14.05 -6.45
CA SER A 122 -0.92 -15.04 -6.78
C SER A 122 -1.43 -15.93 -7.93
N GLN A 123 -0.58 -16.26 -8.90
CA GLN A 123 -0.91 -17.18 -9.98
C GLN A 123 -1.33 -18.57 -9.48
N ASN A 124 -0.90 -18.94 -8.27
CA ASN A 124 -1.32 -20.18 -7.62
C ASN A 124 -2.80 -20.13 -7.20
N ASP A 125 -3.34 -18.95 -6.92
CA ASP A 125 -4.76 -18.76 -6.55
C ASP A 125 -5.67 -18.74 -7.80
N THR A 126 -5.14 -18.39 -8.96
CA THR A 126 -5.90 -18.27 -10.22
C THR A 126 -5.95 -19.57 -11.01
N GLN A 127 -4.98 -20.48 -10.83
CA GLN A 127 -4.94 -21.80 -11.50
C GLN A 127 -5.78 -22.89 -10.81
N GLY A 128 -6.38 -22.58 -9.65
CA GLY A 128 -7.24 -23.48 -8.89
C GLY A 128 -8.75 -23.28 -9.09
N GLN A 129 -9.17 -22.45 -10.06
CA GLN A 129 -10.58 -22.22 -10.43
C GLN A 129 -10.93 -22.82 -11.79
#